data_AF-A0A520K094-F1
#
_entry.id   AF-A0A520K094-F1
#
_cell.length_a   1.000
_cell.length_b   1.000
_cell.length_c   1.000
_cell.angle_alpha   90.00
_cell.angle_beta   90.00
_cell.angle_gamma   90.00
#
_symmetry.space_group_name_H-M   'P 1'
#
loop_
_entity.id
_entity.type
_entity.pdbx_description
1 polymer ?
#
loop_
_entity_poly.entity_id
_entity_poly.type
_entity_poly.pdbx_seq_one_letter_code
_entity_poly.pdbx_strand_id
1 'polypeptide(L)' 'MRIKAVYEDDILKPLEKLDLRRGEVVEITVKTTPVEKLEGLIKISNRKWVEEIIESPDLEPV' A
#
# COMPACT_ATOMS: atom_id res chain seq x y z
N MET A 1 10.12 10.37 11.10
CA MET A 1 9.06 9.99 12.07
C MET A 1 7.94 9.31 11.30
N ARG A 2 7.32 8.23 11.81
CA ARG A 2 6.11 7.65 11.21
C ARG A 2 4.93 7.93 12.13
N ILE A 3 4.01 8.75 11.66
CA ILE A 3 2.81 9.15 12.39
C ILE A 3 1.60 8.56 11.67
N LYS A 4 0.64 8.06 12.45
CA LYS A 4 -0.69 7.74 11.94
C LYS A 4 -1.59 8.95 12.17
N ALA A 5 -2.41 9.26 11.19
CA ALA A 5 -3.41 10.30 11.27
C ALA A 5 -4.72 9.78 10.68
N VAL A 6 -5.83 10.31 11.18
CA VAL A 6 -7.15 10.14 10.57
C VAL A 6 -7.45 11.36 9.69
N TYR A 7 -8.07 11.12 8.54
CA TYR A 7 -8.57 12.17 7.67
C TYR A 7 -10.06 12.36 7.92
N GLU A 8 -10.44 13.50 8.50
CA GLU A 8 -11.82 13.86 8.82
C GLU A 8 -12.01 15.36 8.64
N ASP A 9 -13.17 15.77 8.12
CA ASP A 9 -13.51 17.18 7.90
C ASP A 9 -12.43 17.93 7.09
N ASP A 10 -11.90 17.27 6.07
CA ASP A 10 -10.81 17.74 5.21
C ASP A 10 -9.47 18.04 5.92
N ILE A 11 -9.29 17.53 7.15
CA ILE A 11 -8.11 17.78 8.00
C ILE A 11 -7.45 16.44 8.40
N LEU A 12 -6.11 16.37 8.32
CA LEU A 12 -5.33 15.28 8.87
C LEU A 12 -5.08 15.48 10.37
N LYS A 13 -5.71 14.65 11.21
CA LYS A 13 -5.60 14.67 12.67
C LYS A 13 -4.66 13.56 13.15
N PRO A 14 -3.50 13.84 13.74
CA PRO A 14 -2.59 12.80 14.23
C PRO A 14 -3.23 12.04 15.40
N LEU A 15 -2.99 10.73 15.47
CA LEU A 15 -3.51 9.88 16.57
C LEU A 15 -2.74 10.06 17.88
N GLU A 16 -1.57 10.69 17.82
CA GLU A 16 -0.68 10.93 18.94
C GLU A 16 -0.11 12.35 18.88
N LYS A 17 0.37 12.86 20.01
CA LYS A 17 0.96 14.20 20.08
C LYS A 17 2.25 14.26 19.26
N LEU A 18 2.35 15.29 18.42
CA LEU A 18 3.54 15.55 17.61
C LEU A 18 4.51 16.48 18.34
N ASP A 19 5.79 16.17 18.28
CA ASP A 19 6.87 17.03 18.78
C ASP A 19 7.39 17.93 17.64
N LEU A 20 6.48 18.71 17.05
CA LEU A 20 6.79 19.66 15.98
C LEU A 20 6.78 21.09 16.52
N ARG A 21 7.64 21.94 15.98
CA ARG A 21 7.67 23.37 16.33
C ARG A 21 6.54 24.10 15.61
N ARG A 22 6.10 25.22 16.18
CA ARG A 22 5.10 26.08 15.54
C ARG A 22 5.62 26.58 14.19
N GLY A 23 4.87 26.30 13.12
CA GLY A 23 5.22 26.69 11.75
C GLY A 23 6.17 25.73 11.03
N GLU A 24 6.50 24.58 11.62
CA GLU A 24 7.32 23.56 10.98
C GLU A 24 6.56 22.92 9.81
N VAL A 25 7.18 22.90 8.63
CA VAL A 25 6.62 22.30 7.40
C VAL A 25 7.12 20.86 7.30
N VAL A 26 6.20 19.93 7.04
CA VAL A 26 6.51 18.51 6.90
C VAL A 26 5.98 17.98 5.57
N GLU A 27 6.68 17.00 5.02
CA GLU A 27 6.21 16.24 3.86
C GLU A 27 5.27 15.12 4.32
N ILE A 28 4.19 14.90 3.58
CA ILE A 28 3.20 13.87 3.88
C ILE A 28 3.23 12.82 2.77
N THR A 29 3.45 11.56 3.16
CA THR A 29 3.37 10.41 2.25
C THR A 29 2.22 9.50 2.69
N VAL A 30 1.23 9.31 1.83
CA VAL A 30 0.16 8.33 2.06
C VAL A 30 0.67 6.98 1.59
N LYS A 31 0.81 6.03 2.52
CA LYS A 31 1.17 4.65 2.17
C LYS A 31 -0.07 3.91 1.65
N THR A 32 -0.15 3.77 0.34
CA THR A 32 -1.08 2.82 -0.28
C THR A 32 -0.43 1.44 -0.23
N THR A 33 -0.99 0.52 0.56
CA THR A 33 -0.57 -0.88 0.50
C THR A 33 -1.25 -1.51 -0.72
N PRO A 34 -0.53 -2.11 -1.69
CA PRO A 34 -1.13 -2.69 -2.90
C PRO A 34 -1.86 -4.04 -2.62
N VAL A 35 -2.56 -4.16 -1.49
CA VAL A 35 -3.26 -5.39 -1.09
C VAL A 35 -4.60 -5.54 -1.85
N GLU A 36 -4.98 -4.55 -2.66
CA GLU A 36 -6.19 -4.63 -3.50
C GLU A 36 -6.07 -5.58 -4.70
N LYS A 37 -4.89 -6.13 -5.01
CA LYS A 37 -4.69 -7.05 -6.15
C LYS A 37 -4.30 -8.47 -5.74
N LEU A 38 -4.99 -9.07 -4.77
CA LEU A 38 -5.00 -10.53 -4.67
C LEU A 38 -6.26 -11.06 -5.38
N GLU A 39 -6.19 -11.16 -6.71
CA GLU A 39 -7.33 -11.61 -7.53
C GLU A 39 -7.53 -13.14 -7.51
N GLY A 40 -6.54 -13.90 -7.03
CA GLY A 40 -6.67 -15.33 -6.84
C GLY A 40 -5.48 -15.97 -6.13
N LEU A 41 -5.71 -17.08 -5.43
CA LEU A 41 -4.68 -17.92 -4.81
C LEU A 41 -4.70 -19.29 -5.48
N ILE A 42 -3.72 -19.58 -6.34
CA ILE A 42 -3.58 -20.89 -7.00
C ILE A 42 -2.35 -21.60 -6.42
N LYS A 43 -2.54 -22.84 -5.93
CA LYS A 43 -1.45 -23.67 -5.44
C LYS A 43 -0.85 -24.47 -6.61
N ILE A 44 0.34 -24.08 -7.05
CA ILE A 44 1.06 -24.75 -8.14
C ILE A 44 2.15 -25.65 -7.54
N SER A 45 2.09 -26.95 -7.84
CA SER A 45 3.07 -27.93 -7.35
C SER A 45 4.27 -28.15 -8.29
N ASN A 46 4.20 -27.64 -9.53
CA ASN A 46 5.25 -27.77 -10.54
C ASN A 46 6.01 -26.45 -10.73
N ARG A 47 7.29 -26.46 -10.39
CA ARG A 47 8.13 -25.24 -10.31
C ARG A 47 8.41 -24.60 -11.67
N LYS A 48 8.39 -25.35 -12.78
CA LYS A 48 8.65 -24.80 -14.12
C LYS A 48 7.58 -23.81 -14.59
N TRP A 49 6.34 -23.98 -14.12
CA TRP A 49 5.22 -23.09 -14.49
C TRP A 49 5.27 -21.76 -13.74
N VAL A 50 6.00 -21.68 -12.63
CA VAL A 50 6.10 -20.47 -11.81
C VAL A 50 6.87 -19.37 -12.55
N GLU A 51 7.90 -19.73 -13.31
CA GLU A 51 8.74 -18.77 -14.03
C GLU A 51 8.01 -18.16 -15.24
N GLU A 52 7.27 -18.95 -16.02
CA GLU A 52 6.48 -18.44 -17.16
C GLU A 52 5.36 -17.48 -16.74
N ILE A 53 4.72 -17.71 -15.58
CA ILE A 53 3.60 -16.87 -15.11
C ILE A 53 4.09 -15.49 -14.65
N ILE A 54 5.30 -15.40 -14.08
CA ILE A 54 5.86 -14.13 -13.60
C ILE A 54 6.23 -13.21 -14.79
N GLU A 55 6.56 -13.77 -15.95
CA GLU A 55 7.03 -13.01 -17.12
C GLU A 55 5.90 -12.44 -18.00
N SER A 56 4.63 -12.75 -17.76
CA SER A 56 3.49 -12.20 -18.52
C SER A 56 2.30 -11.87 -17.61
N PRO A 57 2.23 -10.64 -17.06
CA PRO A 57 1.19 -10.22 -16.12
C PRO A 57 -0.18 -9.92 -16.76
N ASP A 58 -0.29 -9.88 -18.08
CA ASP A 58 -1.55 -9.64 -18.79
C ASP A 58 -2.29 -10.96 -19.00
N LEU A 59 -3.00 -11.41 -17.96
CA LEU A 59 -4.00 -12.46 -18.08
C LEU A 59 -5.37 -11.79 -18.24
N GLU A 60 -5.86 -11.68 -19.48
CA GLU A 60 -7.25 -11.29 -19.70
C GLU A 60 -8.19 -12.49 -19.41
N PRO A 61 -9.23 -12.31 -18.58
CA PRO A 61 -10.18 -13.38 -18.30
C PRO A 61 -11.06 -13.66 -19.52
N VAL A 62 -11.26 -14.95 -19.84
CA VAL A 62 -12.17 -15.46 -20.88
C VAL A 62 -13.60 -15.54 -20.35
#